data_AF-A0A645B6J2-F1
#
_entry.id   AF-A0A645B6J2-F1
#
_cell.length_a   1.000
_cell.length_b   1.000
_cell.length_c   1.000
_cell.angle_alpha   90.00
_cell.angle_beta   90.00
_cell.angle_gamma   90.00
#
_symmetry.space_group_name_H-M   'P 1'
#
loop_
_entity.id
_entity.type
_entity.pdbx_description
1 polymer ?
#
loop_
_entity_poly.entity_id
_entity_poly.type
_entity_poly.pdbx_seq_one_letter_code
_entity_poly.pdbx_strand_id
1 'polypeptide(L)'
;MLRTERIISYEDDIKDGEVSPTNPFKLDLAQKIAQTEADELEELVLELQGMPGDTEERNRLFRFFVLTELGNLVQKKKPGSEQPLLEKMNDLDQLAAVAADAAEYTQIIEKLLAFLMAAHINPSMMKYQSVIQKALGFIKENFTDPDISLNVVADAVNLSPSHFSTIFSQSLGQTFIDFLTECRLQHAKELLVGTDDKLSAIAMDIGYNDPNYFSYLFKKREGVTPKEFRRTHTRA
;
A
#
# COMPACT_ATOMS: atom_id res chain seq x y z
N MET A 1 28.56 49.45 -8.64
CA MET A 1 28.92 48.02 -8.52
C MET A 1 27.63 47.23 -8.48
N LEU A 2 27.20 46.68 -9.61
CA LEU A 2 26.06 45.77 -9.70
C LEU A 2 26.60 44.35 -9.43
N ARG A 3 26.08 43.69 -8.39
CA ARG A 3 26.44 42.31 -8.03
C ARG A 3 25.54 41.41 -8.87
N THR A 4 26.12 40.77 -9.88
CA THR A 4 25.44 39.86 -10.81
C THR A 4 24.76 38.73 -10.05
N GLU A 5 23.44 38.64 -10.16
CA GLU A 5 22.66 37.47 -9.77
C GLU A 5 23.16 36.28 -10.60
N ARG A 6 23.71 35.25 -9.94
CA ARG A 6 23.93 33.96 -10.59
C ARG A 6 22.57 33.31 -10.75
N ILE A 7 22.04 33.35 -11.97
CA ILE A 7 21.03 32.41 -12.42
C ILE A 7 21.72 31.05 -12.37
N ILE A 8 21.39 30.23 -11.37
CA ILE A 8 21.90 28.85 -11.27
C ILE A 8 21.23 28.08 -12.41
N SER A 9 21.99 27.85 -13.47
CA SER A 9 21.55 27.06 -14.62
C SER A 9 21.60 25.59 -14.24
N TYR A 10 20.46 24.89 -14.36
CA TYR A 10 20.34 23.44 -14.19
C TYR A 10 21.37 22.63 -15.01
N GLU A 11 21.93 23.22 -16.07
CA GLU A 11 22.96 22.58 -16.88
C GLU A 11 24.31 22.43 -16.17
N ASP A 12 24.58 23.25 -15.14
CA ASP A 12 25.85 23.23 -14.41
C ASP A 12 25.80 22.20 -13.27
N ASP A 13 24.68 22.09 -12.53
CA ASP A 13 24.52 21.13 -11.42
C ASP A 13 24.42 19.66 -11.90
N ILE A 14 23.95 19.43 -13.13
CA ILE A 14 23.92 18.08 -13.75
C ILE A 14 25.32 17.65 -14.22
N LYS A 15 26.18 18.59 -14.64
CA LYS A 15 27.54 18.29 -15.12
C LYS A 15 28.50 17.92 -14.00
N ASP A 16 28.28 18.43 -12.79
CA ASP A 16 29.11 18.15 -11.62
C ASP A 16 28.68 16.88 -10.83
N GLY A 17 27.61 16.19 -11.28
CA GLY A 17 27.19 14.91 -10.70
C GLY A 17 26.55 15.00 -9.30
N GLU A 18 26.17 16.20 -8.86
CA GLU A 18 25.61 16.42 -7.52
C GLU A 18 24.10 16.15 -7.41
N VAL A 19 23.39 16.01 -8.53
CA VAL A 19 21.92 15.81 -8.58
C VAL A 19 21.59 14.62 -9.48
N SER A 20 20.91 13.61 -8.94
CA SER A 20 20.39 12.50 -9.76
C SER A 20 19.24 13.01 -10.63
N PRO A 21 19.22 12.71 -11.94
CA PRO A 21 18.09 13.05 -12.82
C PRO A 21 16.75 12.50 -12.33
N THR A 22 16.79 11.46 -11.49
CA THR A 22 15.62 10.77 -10.94
C THR A 22 15.24 11.24 -9.53
N ASN A 23 16.05 12.07 -8.85
CA ASN A 23 15.75 12.64 -7.53
C ASN A 23 16.29 14.09 -7.43
N PRO A 24 15.64 15.05 -8.13
CA PRO A 24 16.10 16.43 -8.21
C PRO A 24 16.08 17.19 -6.87
N PHE A 25 15.34 16.67 -5.88
CA PHE A 25 15.19 17.32 -4.56
C PHE A 25 15.92 16.59 -3.43
N LYS A 26 16.68 15.53 -3.73
CA LYS A 26 17.39 14.69 -2.73
C LYS A 26 16.46 14.23 -1.59
N LEU A 27 15.20 13.95 -1.91
CA LEU A 27 14.17 13.59 -0.95
C LEU A 27 13.94 12.06 -0.98
N ASP A 28 14.01 11.42 0.19
CA ASP A 28 13.63 10.01 0.37
C ASP A 28 12.32 9.95 1.19
N LEU A 29 11.19 10.03 0.48
CA LEU A 29 9.87 10.00 1.09
C LEU A 29 9.59 8.67 1.77
N ALA A 30 10.07 7.56 1.22
CA ALA A 30 9.84 6.24 1.81
C ALA A 30 10.50 6.15 3.19
N GLN A 31 11.74 6.62 3.31
CA GLN A 31 12.45 6.66 4.58
C GLN A 31 11.81 7.65 5.56
N LYS A 32 11.47 8.87 5.12
CA LYS A 32 10.79 9.88 5.97
C LYS A 32 9.50 9.32 6.56
N ILE A 33 8.60 8.82 5.72
CA ILE A 33 7.30 8.27 6.15
C ILE A 33 7.51 7.09 7.12
N ALA A 34 8.53 6.27 6.92
CA ALA A 34 8.82 5.14 7.79
C ALA A 34 9.40 5.54 9.17
N GLN A 35 9.88 6.77 9.31
CA GLN A 35 10.43 7.33 10.54
C GLN A 35 9.46 8.30 11.25
N THR A 36 8.41 8.74 10.56
CA THR A 36 7.38 9.65 11.10
C THR A 36 6.37 8.88 11.95
N GLU A 37 6.16 9.34 13.18
CA GLU A 37 5.10 8.84 14.07
C GLU A 37 3.74 9.50 13.76
N ALA A 38 2.64 8.91 14.23
CA ALA A 38 1.29 9.36 13.86
C ALA A 38 0.97 10.80 14.28
N ASP A 39 1.56 11.29 15.38
CA ASP A 39 1.42 12.65 15.90
C ASP A 39 2.32 13.68 15.18
N GLU A 40 3.27 13.22 14.37
CA GLU A 40 4.18 14.04 13.57
C GLU A 40 3.69 14.27 12.12
N LEU A 41 2.50 13.74 11.77
CA LEU A 41 1.93 13.87 10.43
C LEU A 41 1.79 15.33 10.00
N GLU A 42 1.31 16.20 10.88
CA GLU A 42 1.13 17.63 10.58
C GLU A 42 2.47 18.31 10.25
N GLU A 43 3.55 17.95 10.97
CA GLU A 43 4.89 18.49 10.72
C GLU A 43 5.43 18.02 9.37
N LEU A 44 5.28 16.73 9.04
CA LEU A 44 5.68 16.20 7.74
C LEU A 44 4.90 16.86 6.59
N VAL A 45 3.60 17.08 6.76
CA VAL A 45 2.77 17.78 5.76
C VAL A 45 3.26 19.21 5.53
N LEU A 46 3.64 19.92 6.60
CA LEU A 46 4.21 21.27 6.51
C LEU A 46 5.55 21.29 5.78
N GLU A 47 6.44 20.34 6.06
CA GLU A 47 7.72 20.19 5.35
C GLU A 47 7.53 19.97 3.84
N LEU A 48 6.46 19.25 3.47
CA LEU A 48 6.18 18.89 2.09
C LEU A 48 5.41 19.99 1.32
N GLN A 49 5.12 21.15 1.91
CA GLN A 49 4.43 22.25 1.23
C GLN A 49 5.29 22.96 0.17
N GLY A 50 6.61 22.95 0.35
CA GLY A 50 7.55 23.70 -0.46
C GLY A 50 8.78 24.12 0.33
N MET A 51 9.66 24.88 -0.31
CA MET A 51 10.88 25.39 0.32
C MET A 51 10.65 26.85 0.74
N PRO A 52 10.78 27.19 2.04
CA PRO A 52 10.60 28.56 2.50
C PRO A 52 11.54 29.54 1.77
N GLY A 53 10.99 30.63 1.22
CA GLY A 53 11.75 31.67 0.51
C GLY A 53 12.04 31.37 -0.97
N ASP A 54 11.46 30.32 -1.52
CA ASP A 54 11.65 29.89 -2.91
C ASP A 54 10.57 30.43 -3.86
N THR A 55 10.74 30.23 -5.17
CA THR A 55 9.75 30.67 -6.17
C THR A 55 8.53 29.75 -6.19
N GLU A 56 7.38 30.31 -6.58
CA GLU A 56 6.14 29.53 -6.69
C GLU A 56 6.25 28.44 -7.75
N GLU A 57 6.98 28.68 -8.84
CA GLU A 57 7.26 27.69 -9.86
C GLU A 57 8.09 26.52 -9.30
N ARG A 58 9.10 26.80 -8.46
CA ARG A 58 9.93 25.77 -7.84
C ARG A 58 9.16 24.98 -6.78
N ASN A 59 8.31 25.66 -6.00
CA ASN A 59 7.39 24.99 -5.06
C ASN A 59 6.38 24.11 -5.80
N ARG A 60 5.84 24.55 -6.94
CA ARG A 60 4.96 23.73 -7.77
C ARG A 60 5.66 22.48 -8.30
N LEU A 61 6.89 22.59 -8.79
CA LEU A 61 7.69 21.44 -9.22
C LEU A 61 7.98 20.48 -8.07
N PHE A 62 8.28 21.00 -6.88
CA PHE A 62 8.47 20.20 -5.68
C PHE A 62 7.21 19.43 -5.30
N ARG A 63 6.04 20.11 -5.25
CA ARG A 63 4.74 19.47 -4.97
C ARG A 63 4.41 18.39 -6.00
N PHE A 64 4.66 18.65 -7.28
CA PHE A 64 4.49 17.66 -8.35
C PHE A 64 5.37 16.42 -8.13
N PHE A 65 6.65 16.62 -7.78
CA PHE A 65 7.56 15.53 -7.46
C PHE A 65 7.07 14.71 -6.27
N VAL A 66 6.66 15.37 -5.18
CA VAL A 66 6.12 14.71 -3.98
C VAL A 66 4.90 13.87 -4.31
N LEU A 67 3.92 14.41 -5.06
CA LEU A 67 2.73 13.66 -5.48
C LEU A 67 3.11 12.41 -6.30
N THR A 68 4.05 12.55 -7.23
CA THR A 68 4.51 11.44 -8.07
C THR A 68 5.12 10.32 -7.22
N GLU A 69 5.99 10.68 -6.28
CA GLU A 69 6.64 9.73 -5.39
C GLU A 69 5.65 9.05 -4.42
N LEU A 70 4.75 9.82 -3.81
CA LEU A 70 3.69 9.26 -2.96
C LEU A 70 2.79 8.30 -3.75
N GLY A 71 2.43 8.64 -4.99
CA GLY A 71 1.63 7.77 -5.86
C GLY A 71 2.32 6.44 -6.13
N ASN A 72 3.62 6.49 -6.44
CA ASN A 72 4.44 5.29 -6.62
C ASN A 72 4.49 4.42 -5.35
N LEU A 73 4.56 5.04 -4.16
CA LEU A 73 4.57 4.32 -2.88
C LEU A 73 3.21 3.68 -2.59
N VAL A 74 2.10 4.37 -2.84
CA VAL A 74 0.75 3.83 -2.65
C VAL A 74 0.50 2.64 -3.58
N GLN A 75 0.86 2.76 -4.86
CA GLN A 75 0.75 1.67 -5.84
C GLN A 75 1.53 0.42 -5.41
N LYS A 76 2.74 0.59 -4.84
CA LYS A 76 3.55 -0.53 -4.33
C LYS A 76 2.96 -1.21 -3.10
N LYS A 77 2.23 -0.48 -2.24
CA LYS A 77 1.79 -0.97 -0.92
C LYS A 77 0.50 -1.78 -0.96
N LYS A 78 -0.46 -1.42 -1.82
CA LYS A 78 -1.69 -2.19 -2.09
C LYS A 78 -2.25 -1.91 -3.49
N PRO A 79 -2.06 -2.82 -4.47
CA PRO A 79 -2.82 -2.72 -5.72
C PRO A 79 -4.31 -2.93 -5.44
N GLY A 80 -5.13 -1.87 -5.61
CA GLY A 80 -6.60 -1.96 -5.65
C GLY A 80 -7.40 -1.38 -4.47
N SER A 81 -6.79 -1.06 -3.31
CA SER A 81 -7.57 -0.62 -2.14
C SER A 81 -7.92 0.87 -2.09
N GLU A 82 -7.27 1.71 -2.91
CA GLU A 82 -7.51 3.17 -2.97
C GLU A 82 -7.72 3.67 -4.41
N GLN A 83 -8.33 2.87 -5.28
CA GLN A 83 -8.59 3.20 -6.69
C GLN A 83 -9.10 4.64 -6.93
N PRO A 84 -10.04 5.21 -6.14
CA PRO A 84 -10.51 6.58 -6.37
C PRO A 84 -9.46 7.67 -6.14
N LEU A 85 -8.53 7.47 -5.19
CA LEU A 85 -7.43 8.41 -4.93
C LEU A 85 -6.31 8.21 -5.95
N LEU A 86 -5.99 6.96 -6.28
CA LEU A 86 -4.97 6.58 -7.25
C LEU A 86 -5.35 6.93 -8.70
N GLU A 87 -6.63 6.92 -9.05
CA GLU A 87 -7.12 7.32 -10.39
C GLU A 87 -6.72 8.75 -10.72
N LYS A 88 -6.81 9.67 -9.75
CA LYS A 88 -6.36 11.07 -9.91
C LYS A 88 -4.85 11.20 -10.04
N MET A 89 -4.09 10.22 -9.56
CA MET A 89 -2.62 10.23 -9.58
C MET A 89 -2.02 9.58 -10.83
N ASN A 90 -2.84 8.96 -11.68
CA ASN A 90 -2.39 8.33 -12.93
C ASN A 90 -2.44 9.29 -14.13
N ASP A 91 -2.95 10.50 -13.94
CA ASP A 91 -3.07 11.53 -14.97
C ASP A 91 -2.12 12.70 -14.67
N LEU A 92 -1.17 12.93 -15.57
CA LEU A 92 -0.15 13.98 -15.44
C LEU A 92 -0.77 15.39 -15.38
N ASP A 93 -1.87 15.63 -16.09
CA ASP A 93 -2.51 16.94 -16.12
C ASP A 93 -3.23 17.22 -14.78
N GLN A 94 -3.83 16.19 -14.18
CA GLN A 94 -4.45 16.28 -12.86
C GLN A 94 -3.40 16.49 -11.77
N LEU A 95 -2.27 15.76 -11.82
CA LEU A 95 -1.16 15.96 -10.89
C LEU A 95 -0.60 17.40 -10.99
N ALA A 96 -0.45 17.92 -12.21
CA ALA A 96 0.03 19.27 -12.43
C ALA A 96 -0.96 20.35 -11.95
N ALA A 97 -2.27 20.06 -12.00
CA ALA A 97 -3.32 20.93 -11.46
C ALA A 97 -3.29 20.93 -9.93
N VAL A 98 -3.25 19.76 -9.30
CA VAL A 98 -3.14 19.63 -7.83
C VAL A 98 -1.87 20.30 -7.32
N ALA A 99 -0.73 20.10 -7.99
CA ALA A 99 0.52 20.74 -7.59
C ALA A 99 0.48 22.28 -7.72
N ALA A 100 -0.43 22.84 -8.52
CA ALA A 100 -0.61 24.29 -8.67
C ALA A 100 -1.48 24.90 -7.54
N ASP A 101 -2.34 24.11 -6.91
CA ASP A 101 -3.23 24.55 -5.84
C ASP A 101 -2.71 24.03 -4.49
N ALA A 102 -2.11 24.91 -3.68
CA ALA A 102 -1.54 24.54 -2.39
C ALA A 102 -2.57 23.96 -1.40
N ALA A 103 -3.83 24.41 -1.45
CA ALA A 103 -4.88 23.93 -0.55
C ALA A 103 -5.34 22.53 -0.96
N GLU A 104 -5.55 22.30 -2.26
CA GLU A 104 -5.89 20.97 -2.78
C GLU A 104 -4.74 19.98 -2.58
N TYR A 105 -3.50 20.41 -2.85
CA TYR A 105 -2.29 19.64 -2.60
C TYR A 105 -2.22 19.15 -1.16
N THR A 106 -2.40 20.05 -0.19
CA THR A 106 -2.35 19.73 1.25
C THR A 106 -3.33 18.62 1.61
N GLN A 107 -4.59 18.77 1.19
CA GLN A 107 -5.64 17.79 1.46
C GLN A 107 -5.34 16.42 0.85
N ILE A 108 -4.67 16.39 -0.31
CA ILE A 108 -4.31 15.14 -0.98
C ILE A 108 -3.13 14.48 -0.29
N ILE A 109 -2.04 15.20 -0.01
CA ILE A 109 -0.87 14.61 0.64
C ILE A 109 -1.19 14.15 2.06
N GLU A 110 -2.04 14.85 2.82
CA GLU A 110 -2.50 14.41 4.14
C GLU A 110 -3.15 13.03 4.07
N LYS A 111 -4.04 12.81 3.10
CA LYS A 111 -4.73 11.52 2.91
C LYS A 111 -3.76 10.43 2.50
N LEU A 112 -2.86 10.71 1.56
CA LEU A 112 -1.88 9.74 1.07
C LEU A 112 -0.88 9.36 2.17
N LEU A 113 -0.38 10.33 2.92
CA LEU A 113 0.51 10.10 4.05
C LEU A 113 -0.20 9.34 5.15
N ALA A 114 -1.42 9.73 5.53
CA ALA A 114 -2.21 8.98 6.50
C ALA A 114 -2.45 7.53 6.06
N PHE A 115 -2.75 7.28 4.79
CA PHE A 115 -2.87 5.92 4.26
C PHE A 115 -1.56 5.16 4.34
N LEU A 116 -0.46 5.76 3.86
CA LEU A 116 0.86 5.15 3.87
C LEU A 116 1.30 4.86 5.31
N MET A 117 1.12 5.79 6.24
CA MET A 117 1.48 5.66 7.65
C MET A 117 0.58 4.68 8.41
N ALA A 118 -0.73 4.68 8.16
CA ALA A 118 -1.63 3.65 8.69
C ALA A 118 -1.26 2.24 8.19
N ALA A 119 -0.66 2.16 7.01
CA ALA A 119 -0.10 0.94 6.46
C ALA A 119 1.36 0.69 6.89
N HIS A 120 2.01 1.59 7.63
CA HIS A 120 3.35 1.39 8.17
C HIS A 120 3.31 0.56 9.45
N ILE A 121 3.85 -0.64 9.31
CA ILE A 121 4.49 -1.44 10.34
C ILE A 121 5.17 -0.49 11.35
N ASN A 122 4.68 -0.47 12.59
CA ASN A 122 5.22 0.27 13.73
C ASN A 122 6.77 0.19 13.75
N PRO A 123 7.54 1.26 13.99
CA PRO A 123 9.01 1.22 13.88
C PRO A 123 9.68 0.19 14.81
N SER A 124 9.04 -0.18 15.93
CA SER A 124 9.46 -1.32 16.78
C SER A 124 9.41 -2.68 16.04
N MET A 125 8.69 -2.73 14.93
CA MET A 125 8.40 -3.87 14.08
C MET A 125 9.28 -3.93 12.81
N MET A 126 10.06 -2.89 12.49
CA MET A 126 11.03 -2.93 11.37
C MET A 126 11.98 -4.12 11.48
N LYS A 127 12.43 -4.45 12.70
CA LYS A 127 13.29 -5.62 12.96
C LYS A 127 12.64 -6.96 12.57
N TYR A 128 11.31 -6.99 12.46
CA TYR A 128 10.55 -8.16 12.04
C TYR A 128 10.08 -8.08 10.57
N GLN A 129 10.48 -7.07 9.80
CA GLN A 129 10.08 -6.92 8.40
C GLN A 129 10.44 -8.18 7.59
N SER A 130 11.67 -8.69 7.73
CA SER A 130 12.11 -9.89 7.02
C SER A 130 11.32 -11.14 7.42
N VAL A 131 10.97 -11.26 8.71
CA VAL A 131 10.15 -12.34 9.26
C VAL A 131 8.74 -12.29 8.71
N ILE A 132 8.13 -11.11 8.69
CA ILE A 132 6.78 -10.89 8.15
C ILE A 132 6.75 -11.16 6.65
N GLN A 133 7.74 -10.70 5.87
CA GLN A 133 7.78 -11.00 4.44
C GLN A 133 7.88 -12.51 4.16
N LYS A 134 8.68 -13.24 4.95
CA LYS A 134 8.73 -14.70 4.86
C LYS A 134 7.39 -15.36 5.23
N ALA A 135 6.74 -14.90 6.30
CA ALA A 135 5.43 -15.41 6.70
C ALA A 135 4.38 -15.17 5.61
N LEU A 136 4.34 -13.97 5.02
CA LEU A 136 3.43 -13.62 3.94
C LEU A 136 3.66 -14.49 2.70
N GLY A 137 4.92 -14.72 2.33
CA GLY A 137 5.28 -15.64 1.25
C GLY A 137 4.77 -17.06 1.51
N PHE A 138 5.07 -17.58 2.70
CA PHE A 138 4.62 -18.91 3.13
C PHE A 138 3.09 -19.04 3.06
N ILE A 139 2.35 -18.05 3.57
CA ILE A 139 0.88 -18.06 3.52
C ILE A 139 0.38 -18.05 2.08
N LYS A 140 0.94 -17.21 1.20
CA LYS A 140 0.53 -17.14 -0.21
C LYS A 140 0.81 -18.42 -0.98
N GLU A 141 1.82 -19.17 -0.59
CA GLU A 141 2.15 -20.45 -1.22
C GLU A 141 1.28 -21.61 -0.69
N ASN A 142 0.75 -21.49 0.54
CA ASN A 142 0.09 -22.58 1.26
C ASN A 142 -1.36 -22.27 1.69
N PHE A 143 -1.97 -21.16 1.25
CA PHE A 143 -3.31 -20.77 1.73
C PHE A 143 -4.41 -21.79 1.39
N THR A 144 -4.20 -22.61 0.35
CA THR A 144 -5.11 -23.68 -0.07
C THR A 144 -5.01 -24.92 0.81
N ASP A 145 -3.96 -25.06 1.63
CA ASP A 145 -3.84 -26.15 2.59
C ASP A 145 -4.89 -25.95 3.71
N PRO A 146 -5.84 -26.88 3.92
CA PRO A 146 -6.82 -26.77 5.00
C PRO A 146 -6.20 -26.79 6.39
N ASP A 147 -4.99 -27.34 6.57
CA ASP A 147 -4.31 -27.47 7.84
C ASP A 147 -3.38 -26.28 8.15
N ILE A 148 -3.26 -25.31 7.24
CA ILE A 148 -2.49 -24.08 7.51
C ILE A 148 -3.06 -23.37 8.75
N SER A 149 -2.18 -23.15 9.71
CA SER A 149 -2.54 -22.57 10.99
C SER A 149 -1.47 -21.58 11.44
N LEU A 150 -1.84 -20.76 12.44
CA LEU A 150 -0.91 -19.80 13.02
C LEU A 150 0.37 -20.46 13.52
N ASN A 151 0.26 -21.67 14.08
CA ASN A 151 1.40 -22.44 14.58
C ASN A 151 2.34 -22.86 13.44
N VAL A 152 1.78 -23.40 12.35
CA VAL A 152 2.56 -23.83 11.18
C VAL A 152 3.38 -22.66 10.60
N VAL A 153 2.77 -21.48 10.48
CA VAL A 153 3.46 -20.30 9.94
C VAL A 153 4.48 -19.74 10.93
N ALA A 154 4.17 -19.74 12.23
CA ALA A 154 5.10 -19.32 13.27
C ALA A 154 6.37 -20.19 13.27
N ASP A 155 6.20 -21.52 13.16
CA ASP A 155 7.30 -22.47 13.06
C ASP A 155 8.13 -22.23 11.79
N ALA A 156 7.49 -21.97 10.64
CA ALA A 156 8.18 -21.68 9.38
C ALA A 156 9.06 -20.41 9.45
N VAL A 157 8.75 -19.48 10.35
CA VAL A 157 9.54 -18.26 10.57
C VAL A 157 10.34 -18.26 11.88
N ASN A 158 10.45 -19.42 12.55
CA ASN A 158 11.18 -19.63 13.79
C ASN A 158 10.74 -18.71 14.96
N LEU A 159 9.43 -18.53 15.12
CA LEU A 159 8.83 -17.79 16.23
C LEU A 159 7.88 -18.68 17.01
N SER A 160 7.68 -18.36 18.29
CA SER A 160 6.56 -18.95 19.04
C SER A 160 5.23 -18.43 18.49
N PRO A 161 4.14 -19.23 18.55
CA PRO A 161 2.82 -18.80 18.07
C PRO A 161 2.35 -17.48 18.68
N SER A 162 2.50 -17.31 20.01
CA SER A 162 2.12 -16.08 20.68
C SER A 162 2.89 -14.87 20.18
N HIS A 163 4.21 -15.01 19.99
CA HIS A 163 5.05 -13.91 19.51
C HIS A 163 4.73 -13.57 18.06
N PHE A 164 4.57 -14.58 17.20
CA PHE A 164 4.15 -14.39 15.82
C PHE A 164 2.79 -13.70 15.72
N SER A 165 1.80 -14.11 16.51
CA SER A 165 0.46 -13.49 16.50
C SER A 165 0.50 -11.99 16.81
N THR A 166 1.24 -11.60 17.85
CA THR A 166 1.44 -10.20 18.20
C THR A 166 2.17 -9.46 17.09
N ILE A 167 3.26 -10.03 16.56
CA ILE A 167 4.05 -9.36 15.52
C ILE A 167 3.21 -9.19 14.26
N PHE A 168 2.53 -10.23 13.80
CA PHE A 168 1.73 -10.23 12.58
C PHE A 168 0.61 -9.20 12.65
N SER A 169 -0.15 -9.18 13.75
CA SER A 169 -1.24 -8.21 13.95
C SER A 169 -0.76 -6.77 14.04
N GLN A 170 0.32 -6.50 14.80
CA GLN A 170 0.89 -5.16 14.89
C GLN A 170 1.54 -4.68 13.59
N SER A 171 2.11 -5.59 12.80
CA SER A 171 2.75 -5.23 11.53
C SER A 171 1.73 -4.96 10.42
N LEU A 172 0.66 -5.74 10.36
CA LEU A 172 -0.26 -5.72 9.21
C LEU A 172 -1.62 -5.08 9.52
N GLY A 173 -1.86 -4.68 10.77
CA GLY A 173 -3.14 -4.12 11.23
C GLY A 173 -4.30 -5.12 11.18
N GLN A 174 -4.03 -6.41 10.99
CA GLN A 174 -5.03 -7.46 10.86
C GLN A 174 -4.50 -8.79 11.40
N THR A 175 -5.40 -9.68 11.81
CA THR A 175 -4.99 -10.98 12.34
C THR A 175 -4.52 -11.93 11.24
N PHE A 176 -3.77 -12.96 11.61
CA PHE A 176 -3.41 -14.07 10.72
C PHE A 176 -4.65 -14.69 10.05
N ILE A 177 -5.71 -14.93 10.82
CA ILE A 177 -6.94 -15.55 10.33
C ILE A 177 -7.64 -14.65 9.32
N ASP A 178 -7.70 -13.34 9.58
CA ASP A 178 -8.28 -12.39 8.62
C ASP A 178 -7.49 -12.37 7.32
N PHE A 179 -6.16 -12.31 7.40
CA PHE A 179 -5.30 -12.32 6.21
C PHE A 179 -5.44 -13.61 5.39
N LEU A 180 -5.41 -14.77 6.05
CA LEU A 180 -5.62 -16.07 5.39
C LEU A 180 -7.01 -16.14 4.74
N THR A 181 -8.04 -15.64 5.43
CA THR A 181 -9.40 -15.59 4.91
C THR A 181 -9.47 -14.75 3.64
N GLU A 182 -8.82 -13.58 3.62
CA GLU A 182 -8.77 -12.69 2.46
C GLU A 182 -8.11 -13.37 1.26
N CYS A 183 -6.98 -14.05 1.45
CA CYS A 183 -6.32 -14.81 0.38
C CYS A 183 -7.26 -15.86 -0.23
N ARG A 184 -7.94 -16.64 0.62
CA ARG A 184 -8.88 -17.67 0.18
C ARG A 184 -10.09 -17.09 -0.54
N LEU A 185 -10.66 -15.99 -0.05
CA LEU A 185 -11.82 -15.34 -0.67
C LEU A 185 -11.46 -14.71 -2.01
N GLN A 186 -10.28 -14.10 -2.12
CA GLN A 186 -9.82 -13.55 -3.39
C GLN A 186 -9.72 -14.63 -4.46
N HIS A 187 -9.11 -15.77 -4.13
CA HIS A 187 -9.03 -16.90 -5.05
C HIS A 187 -10.41 -17.52 -5.35
N ALA A 188 -11.29 -17.58 -4.35
CA ALA A 188 -12.65 -18.05 -4.55
C ALA A 188 -13.44 -17.18 -5.53
N LYS A 189 -13.28 -15.85 -5.47
CA LYS A 189 -13.92 -14.92 -6.42
C LYS A 189 -13.45 -15.17 -7.85
N GLU A 190 -12.16 -15.43 -8.04
CA GLU A 190 -11.57 -15.80 -9.33
C GLU A 190 -12.19 -17.09 -9.88
N LEU A 191 -12.24 -18.15 -9.07
CA LEU A 191 -12.83 -19.44 -9.45
C LEU A 191 -14.33 -19.34 -9.72
N LEU A 192 -15.06 -18.56 -8.93
CA LEU A 192 -16.50 -18.37 -9.10
C LEU A 192 -16.85 -17.70 -10.43
N VAL A 193 -16.01 -16.79 -10.92
CA VAL A 193 -16.23 -16.06 -12.19
C VAL A 193 -15.62 -16.79 -13.37
N GLY A 194 -14.46 -17.42 -13.20
CA GLY A 194 -13.68 -18.05 -14.26
C GLY A 194 -14.01 -19.51 -14.55
N THR A 195 -14.81 -20.17 -13.71
CA THR A 195 -15.14 -21.60 -13.85
C THR A 195 -16.62 -21.90 -13.56
N ASP A 196 -17.08 -23.04 -14.06
CA ASP A 196 -18.38 -23.63 -13.72
C ASP A 196 -18.31 -24.62 -12.55
N ASP A 197 -17.19 -24.63 -11.81
CA ASP A 197 -16.96 -25.61 -10.76
C ASP A 197 -18.01 -25.54 -9.67
N LYS A 198 -18.33 -26.70 -9.11
CA LYS A 198 -19.28 -26.82 -8.00
C LYS A 198 -18.71 -26.12 -6.78
N LEU A 199 -19.58 -25.47 -6.00
CA LEU A 199 -19.18 -24.75 -4.78
C LEU A 199 -18.37 -25.62 -3.80
N SER A 200 -18.69 -26.91 -3.73
CA SER A 200 -17.96 -27.88 -2.90
C SER A 200 -16.52 -28.11 -3.36
N ALA A 201 -16.28 -28.11 -4.68
CA ALA A 201 -14.93 -28.24 -5.24
C ALA A 201 -14.13 -26.96 -4.97
N ILE A 202 -14.73 -25.80 -5.26
CA ILE A 202 -14.11 -24.49 -4.97
C ILE A 202 -13.74 -24.37 -3.49
N ALA A 203 -14.63 -24.79 -2.58
CA ALA A 203 -14.34 -24.77 -1.15
C ALA A 203 -13.10 -25.60 -0.80
N MET A 204 -12.97 -26.80 -1.35
CA MET A 204 -11.80 -27.66 -1.12
C MET A 204 -10.53 -27.04 -1.72
N ASP A 205 -10.62 -26.50 -2.94
CA ASP A 205 -9.47 -25.90 -3.65
C ASP A 205 -8.90 -24.67 -2.94
N ILE A 206 -9.74 -23.93 -2.21
CA ILE A 206 -9.31 -22.77 -1.42
C ILE A 206 -9.05 -23.12 0.06
N GLY A 207 -9.00 -24.40 0.44
CA GLY A 207 -8.63 -24.84 1.79
C GLY A 207 -9.74 -24.82 2.83
N TYR A 208 -11.01 -24.90 2.43
CA TYR A 208 -12.15 -25.13 3.33
C TYR A 208 -12.71 -26.55 3.15
N ASN A 209 -12.61 -27.36 4.21
CA ASN A 209 -13.19 -28.71 4.24
C ASN A 209 -14.73 -28.73 4.34
N ASP A 210 -15.35 -27.61 4.75
CA ASP A 210 -16.80 -27.46 4.86
C ASP A 210 -17.32 -26.40 3.87
N PRO A 211 -17.95 -26.83 2.76
CA PRO A 211 -18.55 -25.91 1.78
C PRO A 211 -19.67 -25.03 2.35
N ASN A 212 -20.40 -25.49 3.38
CA ASN A 212 -21.45 -24.70 4.01
C ASN A 212 -20.85 -23.57 4.85
N TYR A 213 -19.78 -23.88 5.60
CA TYR A 213 -19.02 -22.86 6.33
C TYR A 213 -18.44 -21.83 5.37
N PHE A 214 -17.82 -22.26 4.26
CA PHE A 214 -17.32 -21.35 3.23
C PHE A 214 -18.44 -20.45 2.68
N SER A 215 -19.59 -21.02 2.31
CA SER A 215 -20.71 -20.24 1.79
C SER A 215 -21.21 -19.18 2.79
N TYR A 216 -21.32 -19.54 4.07
CA TYR A 216 -21.67 -18.60 5.14
C TYR A 216 -20.62 -17.49 5.29
N LEU A 217 -19.34 -17.85 5.32
CA LEU A 217 -18.23 -16.92 5.49
C LEU A 217 -18.13 -15.94 4.31
N PHE A 218 -18.26 -16.44 3.08
CA PHE A 218 -18.28 -15.63 1.87
C PHE A 218 -19.41 -14.61 1.92
N LYS A 219 -20.64 -15.05 2.24
CA LYS A 219 -21.78 -14.13 2.39
C LYS A 219 -21.54 -13.07 3.47
N LYS A 220 -20.94 -13.46 4.59
CA LYS A 220 -20.63 -12.53 5.68
C LYS A 220 -19.62 -11.47 5.26
N ARG A 221 -18.65 -11.82 4.42
CA ARG A 221 -17.54 -10.93 3.99
C ARG A 221 -17.89 -10.08 2.78
N GLU A 222 -18.58 -10.64 1.79
CA GLU A 222 -18.89 -10.00 0.50
C GLU A 222 -20.32 -9.46 0.43
N GLY A 223 -21.17 -9.75 1.42
CA GLY A 223 -22.58 -9.30 1.48
C GLY A 223 -23.54 -10.12 0.62
N VAL A 224 -23.05 -10.94 -0.30
CA VAL A 224 -23.83 -11.80 -1.21
C VAL A 224 -23.36 -13.25 -1.16
N THR A 225 -24.22 -14.20 -1.48
CA THR A 225 -23.83 -15.62 -1.54
C THR A 225 -22.88 -15.90 -2.71
N PRO A 226 -22.03 -16.94 -2.65
CA PRO A 226 -21.19 -17.34 -3.79
C PRO A 226 -21.97 -17.55 -5.09
N LYS A 227 -23.18 -18.11 -5.00
CA LYS A 227 -24.05 -18.36 -6.14
C LYS A 227 -24.57 -17.05 -6.76
N GLU A 228 -24.97 -16.09 -5.92
CA GLU A 228 -25.36 -14.75 -6.38
C GLU A 228 -24.17 -14.03 -7.01
N PHE A 229 -23.00 -14.11 -6.38
CA PHE A 229 -21.76 -13.51 -6.87
C PHE A 229 -21.43 -14.00 -8.27
N ARG A 230 -21.41 -15.33 -8.50
CA ARG A 230 -21.22 -15.92 -9.83
C ARG A 230 -22.23 -15.37 -10.84
N ARG A 231 -23.52 -15.41 -10.50
CA ARG A 231 -24.59 -14.94 -11.41
C ARG A 231 -24.43 -13.47 -11.82
N THR A 232 -23.97 -12.59 -10.93
CA THR A 232 -23.86 -11.15 -11.22
C THR A 232 -22.54 -10.75 -11.87
N HIS A 233 -21.49 -11.58 -11.76
CA HIS A 233 -20.14 -11.24 -12.25
C HIS A 233 -19.66 -12.09 -13.43
N THR A 234 -20.30 -13.22 -13.73
CA THR A 234 -20.09 -13.93 -14.98
C THR A 234 -20.89 -13.22 -16.08
N ARG A 235 -20.19 -12.65 -17.07
CA ARG A 235 -20.85 -12.17 -18.30
C ARG A 235 -21.43 -13.38 -19.03
N ALA A 236 -22.73 -13.32 -19.33
CA ALA A 236 -23.38 -14.27 -20.23
C ALA A 236 -22.81 -14.17 -21.65
#